data_AF-A0A7K1B7L1-F1
#
_entry.id   AF-A0A7K1B7L1-F1
#
_cell.length_a   1.000
_cell.length_b   1.000
_cell.length_c   1.000
_cell.angle_alpha   90.00
_cell.angle_beta   90.00
_cell.angle_gamma   90.00
#
_symmetry.space_group_name_H-M   'P 1'
#
loop_
_entity.id
_entity.type
_entity.pdbx_description
1 polymer ?
#
loop_
_entity_poly.entity_id
_entity_poly.type
_entity_poly.pdbx_seq_one_letter_code
_entity_poly.pdbx_strand_id
1 'polypeptide(L)'
;MAATTTTLPGTTGFFLFTSPVQGDTTSQEVLPMAQRLVRQLVLPNYDTDRDGDAGLTVVRGGALATGDPLRMQRFSFDPPTAIDARGRARVQLWVAAANGSNRDLGVVVAVARCADARPCVVLASGRADVEADAGAFELVTVDLGRLSSAIPASQHLEVWVVADATSESDLVLAYDAGLFDSGLWIST
;
A
#
# COMPACT_ATOMS: atom_id res chain seq x y z
N MET A 1 -15.78 -20.96 -2.47
CA MET A 1 -16.84 -19.94 -2.39
C MET A 1 -16.27 -18.67 -3.02
N ALA A 2 -16.88 -18.14 -4.07
CA ALA A 2 -16.37 -16.96 -4.75
C ALA A 2 -16.82 -15.71 -3.98
N ALA A 3 -15.86 -14.95 -3.44
CA ALA A 3 -16.15 -13.62 -2.92
C ALA A 3 -16.68 -12.76 -4.08
N THR A 4 -17.94 -12.35 -3.98
CA THR A 4 -18.58 -11.51 -4.98
C THR A 4 -18.25 -10.07 -4.60
N THR A 5 -17.21 -9.50 -5.22
CA THR A 5 -16.84 -8.10 -5.00
C THR A 5 -17.81 -7.22 -5.78
N THR A 6 -18.76 -6.61 -5.08
CA THR A 6 -19.60 -5.55 -5.64
C THR A 6 -18.72 -4.33 -5.87
N THR A 7 -18.15 -4.19 -7.06
CA THR A 7 -17.65 -2.89 -7.52
C THR A 7 -18.84 -1.94 -7.60
N LEU A 8 -18.92 -1.01 -6.65
CA LEU A 8 -19.88 0.08 -6.71
C LEU A 8 -19.65 0.85 -8.03
N PRO A 9 -20.70 1.17 -8.80
CA PRO A 9 -20.57 2.03 -9.98
C PRO A 9 -19.85 3.32 -9.60
N GLY A 10 -18.79 3.69 -10.34
CA GLY A 10 -18.00 4.89 -10.05
C GLY A 10 -16.83 4.70 -9.07
N THR A 11 -16.55 3.48 -8.62
CA THR A 11 -15.34 3.18 -7.82
C THR A 11 -14.27 2.50 -8.66
N THR A 12 -13.09 3.13 -8.76
CA THR A 12 -11.88 2.55 -9.35
C THR A 12 -10.98 1.99 -8.26
N GLY A 13 -10.61 0.71 -8.37
CA GLY A 13 -9.71 0.03 -7.42
C GLY A 13 -8.36 -0.32 -8.04
N PHE A 14 -7.28 -0.07 -7.31
CA PHE A 14 -5.90 -0.43 -7.65
C PHE A 14 -5.34 -1.29 -6.50
N PHE A 15 -5.16 -2.58 -6.73
CA PHE A 15 -4.63 -3.49 -5.73
C PHE A 15 -3.11 -3.40 -5.69
N LEU A 16 -2.52 -3.54 -4.50
CA LEU A 16 -1.08 -3.59 -4.30
C LEU A 16 -0.60 -5.00 -4.64
N PHE A 17 0.42 -5.10 -5.51
CA PHE A 17 0.97 -6.37 -5.97
C PHE A 17 2.41 -6.52 -5.50
N THR A 18 2.85 -7.78 -5.34
CA THR A 18 4.27 -8.07 -5.32
C THR A 18 4.82 -8.11 -6.75
N SER A 19 6.12 -8.36 -6.87
CA SER A 19 6.80 -8.71 -8.12
C SER A 19 6.02 -9.79 -8.90
N PRO A 20 6.15 -9.90 -10.24
CA PRO A 20 5.49 -10.95 -11.02
C PRO A 20 5.85 -12.40 -10.61
N VAL A 21 6.75 -12.58 -9.65
CA VAL A 21 7.18 -13.87 -9.12
C VAL A 21 6.21 -14.34 -8.02
N GLN A 22 5.83 -15.61 -8.05
CA GLN A 22 5.06 -16.22 -6.97
C GLN A 22 5.97 -16.69 -5.84
N GLY A 23 5.51 -16.53 -4.60
CA GLY A 23 6.22 -16.97 -3.40
C GLY A 23 7.14 -15.89 -2.83
N ASP A 24 8.09 -16.32 -2.02
CA ASP A 24 8.95 -15.41 -1.26
C ASP A 24 9.89 -14.62 -2.19
N THR A 25 10.12 -13.34 -1.87
CA THR A 25 10.97 -12.44 -2.66
C THR A 25 11.91 -11.64 -1.77
N THR A 26 12.97 -11.10 -2.37
CA THR A 26 13.75 -10.04 -1.73
C THR A 26 12.99 -8.71 -1.79
N SER A 27 13.30 -7.83 -0.85
CA SER A 27 12.74 -6.51 -0.73
C SER A 27 12.96 -5.69 -2.00
N GLN A 28 11.94 -4.92 -2.39
CA GLN A 28 11.95 -4.07 -3.57
C GLN A 28 11.39 -2.70 -3.21
N GLU A 29 12.16 -1.65 -3.53
CA GLU A 29 11.78 -0.27 -3.18
C GLU A 29 10.43 0.13 -3.80
N VAL A 30 10.20 -0.25 -5.06
CA VAL A 30 8.98 0.07 -5.80
C VAL A 30 8.38 -1.21 -6.35
N LEU A 31 7.14 -1.46 -5.97
CA LEU A 31 6.34 -2.60 -6.39
C LEU A 31 5.20 -2.17 -7.31
N PRO A 32 4.61 -3.07 -8.11
CA PRO A 32 3.50 -2.70 -8.99
C PRO A 32 2.17 -2.57 -8.21
N MET A 33 1.27 -1.75 -8.73
CA MET A 33 -0.18 -1.83 -8.49
C MET A 33 -0.86 -2.29 -9.77
N ALA A 34 -2.04 -2.91 -9.65
CA ALA A 34 -2.83 -3.24 -10.82
C ALA A 34 -4.34 -3.23 -10.55
N GLN A 35 -5.10 -3.01 -11.62
CA GLN A 35 -6.57 -3.04 -11.61
C GLN A 35 -7.08 -4.47 -11.85
N ARG A 36 -6.56 -5.43 -11.09
CA ARG A 36 -6.99 -6.84 -11.14
C ARG A 36 -6.95 -7.43 -9.74
N LEU A 37 -7.70 -8.51 -9.53
CA LEU A 37 -7.65 -9.23 -8.27
C LEU A 37 -6.32 -9.96 -8.09
N VAL A 38 -5.97 -10.10 -6.82
CA VAL A 38 -4.91 -10.92 -6.29
C VAL A 38 -5.16 -12.41 -6.58
N ARG A 39 -4.09 -13.19 -6.76
CA ARG A 39 -4.19 -14.62 -7.09
C ARG A 39 -3.46 -15.55 -6.14
N GLN A 40 -2.59 -15.02 -5.27
CA GLN A 40 -1.87 -15.88 -4.31
C GLN A 40 -2.83 -16.29 -3.18
N LEU A 41 -2.75 -17.55 -2.77
CA LEU A 41 -3.63 -18.10 -1.73
C LEU A 41 -3.05 -17.95 -0.31
N VAL A 42 -1.74 -17.80 -0.21
CA VAL A 42 -0.98 -17.69 1.04
C VAL A 42 -0.15 -16.41 0.95
N LEU A 43 0.07 -15.75 2.08
CA LEU A 43 0.96 -14.59 2.20
C LEU A 43 2.42 -15.06 2.23
N PRO A 44 3.25 -14.74 1.21
CA PRO A 44 4.68 -14.99 1.21
C PRO A 44 5.44 -13.95 2.04
N ASN A 45 6.73 -14.20 2.26
CA ASN A 45 7.69 -13.20 2.73
C ASN A 45 8.17 -12.35 1.52
N TYR A 46 8.02 -11.03 1.59
CA TYR A 46 8.40 -10.11 0.52
C TYR A 46 9.71 -9.36 0.75
N ASP A 47 10.42 -9.66 1.83
CA ASP A 47 11.70 -9.07 2.24
C ASP A 47 12.66 -10.08 2.90
N THR A 48 12.81 -11.24 2.26
CA THR A 48 13.68 -12.36 2.69
C THR A 48 15.15 -12.01 2.94
N ASP A 49 15.62 -10.87 2.42
CA ASP A 49 16.95 -10.32 2.66
C ASP A 49 17.07 -9.58 4.00
N ARG A 50 15.94 -9.29 4.66
CA ARG A 50 15.84 -8.52 5.91
C ARG A 50 15.39 -9.40 7.08
N ASP A 51 14.36 -10.22 6.88
CA ASP A 51 13.80 -11.09 7.90
C ASP A 51 13.18 -12.38 7.33
N GLY A 52 12.58 -13.20 8.21
CA GLY A 52 11.95 -14.48 7.86
C GLY A 52 10.42 -14.48 7.99
N ASP A 53 9.79 -13.32 8.18
CA ASP A 53 8.37 -13.19 8.47
C ASP A 53 7.53 -13.05 7.19
N ALA A 54 6.23 -13.35 7.24
CA ALA A 54 5.36 -13.18 6.08
C ALA A 54 4.91 -11.70 5.93
N GLY A 55 4.78 -11.22 4.70
CA GLY A 55 4.51 -9.81 4.41
C GLY A 55 5.78 -9.02 4.08
N LEU A 56 5.75 -7.71 4.30
CA LEU A 56 6.90 -6.82 4.16
C LEU A 56 7.04 -5.92 5.38
N THR A 57 8.21 -5.88 6.00
CA THR A 57 8.47 -5.02 7.16
C THR A 57 8.84 -3.59 6.72
N VAL A 58 8.07 -2.61 7.23
CA VAL A 58 8.33 -1.18 7.12
C VAL A 58 8.74 -0.64 8.49
N VAL A 59 9.99 -0.23 8.60
CA VAL A 59 10.57 0.29 9.85
C VAL A 59 9.93 1.63 10.20
N ARG A 60 9.54 1.80 11.46
CA ARG A 60 8.90 3.01 11.97
C ARG A 60 9.81 4.24 11.94
N GLY A 61 9.18 5.40 11.96
CA GLY A 61 9.88 6.69 11.92
C GLY A 61 10.29 7.12 10.50
N GLY A 62 9.61 6.60 9.49
CA GLY A 62 9.77 7.06 8.12
C GLY A 62 9.15 8.43 7.87
N ALA A 63 9.41 8.96 6.68
CA ALA A 63 8.80 10.18 6.18
C ALA A 63 8.24 9.94 4.78
N LEU A 64 7.27 10.75 4.36
CA LEU A 64 6.76 10.77 2.97
C LEU A 64 7.77 11.45 2.03
N ALA A 65 8.97 10.90 1.97
CA ALA A 65 10.08 11.34 1.16
C ALA A 65 10.80 10.12 0.59
N THR A 66 10.97 10.08 -0.73
CA THR A 66 11.68 9.01 -1.43
C THR A 66 13.14 8.92 -0.99
N GLY A 67 13.71 7.71 -0.99
CA GLY A 67 15.13 7.47 -0.70
C GLY A 67 15.41 6.67 0.57
N ASP A 68 14.39 6.22 1.31
CA ASP A 68 14.54 5.28 2.44
C ASP A 68 13.63 4.04 2.24
N PRO A 69 14.11 3.00 1.52
CA PRO A 69 13.34 1.78 1.23
C PRO A 69 13.17 0.84 2.44
N LEU A 70 13.76 1.17 3.60
CA LEU A 70 13.51 0.46 4.86
C LEU A 70 12.31 1.04 5.60
N ARG A 71 12.12 2.35 5.51
CA ARG A 71 11.05 3.07 6.23
C ARG A 71 9.86 3.47 5.38
N MET A 72 9.91 3.19 4.09
CA MET A 72 8.82 3.45 3.16
C MET A 72 8.73 2.36 2.10
N GLN A 73 7.54 1.81 1.91
CA GLN A 73 7.23 0.97 0.77
C GLN A 73 6.46 1.78 -0.28
N ARG A 74 6.88 1.68 -1.55
CA ARG A 74 6.21 2.36 -2.67
C ARG A 74 5.55 1.33 -3.58
N PHE A 75 4.38 1.68 -4.09
CA PHE A 75 3.67 0.94 -5.11
C PHE A 75 3.34 1.87 -6.27
N SER A 76 3.56 1.44 -7.51
CA SER A 76 3.40 2.26 -8.71
C SER A 76 2.43 1.65 -9.71
N PHE A 77 1.61 2.49 -10.34
CA PHE A 77 0.76 2.15 -11.47
C PHE A 77 1.09 3.06 -12.64
N ASP A 78 1.44 2.44 -13.77
CA ASP A 78 1.61 3.09 -15.07
C ASP A 78 0.28 3.03 -15.85
N PRO A 79 -0.51 4.11 -15.89
CA PRO A 79 -1.78 4.11 -16.59
C PRO A 79 -1.57 4.03 -18.13
N PRO A 80 -2.19 3.07 -18.85
CA PRO A 80 -2.08 2.97 -20.31
C PRO A 80 -2.75 4.16 -21.02
N THR A 81 -3.70 4.82 -20.37
CA THR A 81 -4.39 6.04 -20.78
C THR A 81 -4.63 6.91 -19.56
N ALA A 82 -4.78 8.22 -19.72
CA ALA A 82 -5.03 9.11 -18.58
C ALA A 82 -6.21 8.63 -17.73
N ILE A 83 -6.01 8.58 -16.41
CA ILE A 83 -7.05 8.22 -15.44
C ILE A 83 -7.59 9.48 -14.77
N ASP A 84 -8.92 9.59 -14.66
CA ASP A 84 -9.53 10.62 -13.82
C ASP A 84 -9.51 10.15 -12.37
N ALA A 85 -8.57 10.69 -11.60
CA ALA A 85 -8.45 10.40 -10.18
C ALA A 85 -9.22 11.41 -9.33
N ARG A 86 -10.20 12.14 -9.88
CA ARG A 86 -11.09 13.01 -9.09
C ARG A 86 -12.11 12.18 -8.30
N GLY A 87 -12.18 12.39 -7.00
CA GLY A 87 -13.08 11.63 -6.15
C GLY A 87 -12.59 11.50 -4.73
N ARG A 88 -13.36 10.83 -3.88
CA ARG A 88 -12.89 10.44 -2.54
C ARG A 88 -11.94 9.25 -2.67
N ALA A 89 -10.75 9.39 -2.11
CA ALA A 89 -9.73 8.36 -2.12
C ALA A 89 -9.50 7.80 -0.72
N ARG A 90 -9.40 6.47 -0.65
CA ARG A 90 -9.01 5.76 0.56
C ARG A 90 -8.05 4.64 0.21
N VAL A 91 -7.14 4.33 1.12
CA VAL A 91 -6.27 3.16 1.01
C VAL A 91 -6.66 2.21 2.14
N GLN A 92 -6.86 0.94 1.81
CA GLN A 92 -7.09 -0.11 2.79
C GLN A 92 -5.86 -1.01 2.77
N LEU A 93 -5.29 -1.25 3.96
CA LEU A 93 -4.08 -2.02 4.15
C LEU A 93 -4.34 -3.08 5.20
N TRP A 94 -3.82 -4.28 4.97
CA TRP A 94 -3.73 -5.31 6.00
C TRP A 94 -2.37 -5.18 6.69
N VAL A 95 -2.40 -4.95 7.99
CA VAL A 95 -1.20 -4.60 8.75
C VAL A 95 -1.11 -5.39 10.06
N ALA A 96 0.11 -5.75 10.44
CA ALA A 96 0.40 -6.38 11.73
C ALA A 96 1.57 -5.65 12.40
N ALA A 97 1.74 -5.85 13.70
CA ALA A 97 2.96 -5.42 14.38
C ALA A 97 4.12 -6.36 14.01
N ALA A 98 5.35 -5.85 13.86
CA ALA A 98 6.50 -6.73 13.65
C ALA A 98 6.82 -7.57 14.89
N ASN A 99 6.46 -7.08 16.08
CA ASN A 99 6.70 -7.80 17.32
C ASN A 99 5.73 -7.43 18.45
N GLY A 100 5.61 -8.36 19.39
CA GLY A 100 4.78 -8.20 20.59
C GLY A 100 3.30 -8.44 20.33
N SER A 101 2.53 -8.27 21.40
CA SER A 101 1.07 -8.32 21.39
C SER A 101 0.51 -6.92 21.63
N ASN A 102 -0.59 -6.60 20.96
CA ASN A 102 -1.43 -5.43 21.07
C ASN A 102 -0.62 -4.13 21.04
N ARG A 103 -0.13 -3.78 19.84
CA ARG A 103 0.69 -2.60 19.60
C ARG A 103 -0.11 -1.54 18.86
N ASP A 104 -0.02 -0.31 19.34
CA ASP A 104 -0.51 0.85 18.60
C ASP A 104 0.41 1.14 17.40
N LEU A 105 -0.15 1.03 16.20
CA LEU A 105 0.52 1.31 14.94
C LEU A 105 -0.08 2.56 14.29
N GLY A 106 0.75 3.57 14.06
CA GLY A 106 0.44 4.71 13.21
C GLY A 106 0.82 4.42 11.76
N VAL A 107 -0.18 4.33 10.89
CA VAL A 107 0.00 4.08 9.45
C VAL A 107 -0.24 5.37 8.68
N VAL A 108 0.79 5.84 7.97
CA VAL A 108 0.75 7.04 7.13
C VAL A 108 0.80 6.63 5.68
N VAL A 109 -0.13 7.15 4.87
CA VAL A 109 -0.19 6.86 3.45
C VAL A 109 -0.23 8.15 2.65
N ALA A 110 0.46 8.17 1.51
CA ALA A 110 0.31 9.20 0.50
C ALA A 110 -0.01 8.61 -0.86
N VAL A 111 -0.74 9.39 -1.65
CA VAL A 111 -0.87 9.19 -3.09
C VAL A 111 -0.06 10.28 -3.78
N ALA A 112 0.85 9.87 -4.66
CA ALA A 112 1.72 10.77 -5.40
C ALA A 112 1.57 10.58 -6.91
N ARG A 113 1.90 11.63 -7.65
CA ARG A 113 2.01 11.62 -9.10
C ARG A 113 3.46 11.88 -9.48
N CYS A 114 4.05 10.93 -10.18
CA CYS A 114 5.47 10.89 -10.45
C CYS A 114 5.75 10.93 -11.95
N ALA A 115 6.89 11.49 -12.33
CA ALA A 115 7.37 11.52 -13.70
C ALA A 115 8.88 11.26 -13.68
N ASP A 116 9.40 10.48 -14.61
CA ASP A 116 10.78 9.96 -14.56
C ASP A 116 11.87 11.04 -14.38
N ALA A 117 11.63 12.24 -14.92
CA ALA A 117 12.58 13.36 -14.90
C ALA A 117 12.29 14.43 -13.83
N ARG A 118 11.31 14.24 -12.94
CA ARG A 118 10.90 15.23 -11.94
C ARG A 118 10.59 14.58 -10.59
N PRO A 119 10.77 15.30 -9.47
CA PRO A 119 10.30 14.80 -8.20
C PRO A 119 8.79 14.56 -8.24
N CYS A 120 8.36 13.51 -7.57
CA CYS A 120 6.96 13.20 -7.37
C CYS A 120 6.23 14.35 -6.67
N VAL A 121 4.96 14.55 -7.03
CA VAL A 121 4.06 15.49 -6.37
C VAL A 121 3.05 14.69 -5.55
N VAL A 122 3.09 14.84 -4.22
CA VAL A 122 2.06 14.29 -3.34
C VAL A 122 0.73 14.99 -3.64
N LEU A 123 -0.28 14.21 -3.99
CA LEU A 123 -1.63 14.69 -4.30
C LEU A 123 -2.51 14.73 -3.05
N ALA A 124 -2.35 13.75 -2.18
CA ALA A 124 -3.02 13.66 -0.88
C ALA A 124 -2.25 12.72 0.04
N SER A 125 -2.44 12.90 1.35
CA SER A 125 -1.96 11.99 2.37
C SER A 125 -2.97 11.89 3.52
N GLY A 126 -2.85 10.82 4.29
CA GLY A 126 -3.68 10.56 5.46
C GLY A 126 -2.96 9.69 6.47
N ARG A 127 -3.56 9.57 7.65
CA ARG A 127 -3.09 8.70 8.73
C ARG A 127 -4.27 7.92 9.28
N ALA A 128 -4.01 6.69 9.70
CA ALA A 128 -4.87 5.96 10.62
C ALA A 128 -4.04 5.31 11.72
N ASP A 129 -4.68 5.05 12.85
CA ASP A 129 -4.13 4.32 13.98
C ASP A 129 -4.86 2.98 14.11
N VAL A 130 -4.14 1.91 14.45
CA VAL A 130 -4.68 0.57 14.61
C VAL A 130 -3.91 -0.19 15.68
N GLU A 131 -4.62 -0.92 16.53
CA GLU A 131 -4.03 -1.90 17.43
C GLU A 131 -3.86 -3.23 16.67
N ALA A 132 -2.66 -3.81 16.67
CA ALA A 132 -2.40 -5.09 16.03
C ALA A 132 -1.41 -5.96 16.80
N ASP A 133 -1.55 -7.28 16.66
CA ASP A 133 -0.63 -8.28 17.19
C ASP A 133 0.42 -8.67 16.15
N ALA A 134 1.56 -9.18 16.60
CA ALA A 134 2.50 -9.84 15.70
C ALA A 134 1.89 -11.10 15.09
N GLY A 135 1.96 -11.20 13.75
CA GLY A 135 1.42 -12.32 12.98
C GLY A 135 -0.11 -12.33 12.82
N ALA A 136 -0.84 -11.35 13.38
CA ALA A 136 -2.27 -11.18 13.15
C ALA A 136 -2.53 -9.86 12.42
N PHE A 137 -3.02 -9.95 11.19
CA PHE A 137 -3.22 -8.78 10.34
C PHE A 137 -4.60 -8.18 10.53
N GLU A 138 -4.62 -6.87 10.75
CA GLU A 138 -5.82 -6.05 10.87
C GLU A 138 -6.02 -5.18 9.63
N LEU A 139 -7.27 -5.01 9.22
CA LEU A 139 -7.62 -4.15 8.10
C LEU A 139 -7.73 -2.69 8.57
N VAL A 140 -6.77 -1.86 8.19
CA VAL A 140 -6.79 -0.42 8.42
C VAL A 140 -7.27 0.31 7.17
N THR A 141 -8.12 1.33 7.35
CA THR A 141 -8.54 2.24 6.26
C THR A 141 -8.00 3.63 6.51
N VAL A 142 -7.16 4.12 5.61
CA VAL A 142 -6.63 5.49 5.61
C VAL A 142 -7.46 6.34 4.64
N ASP A 143 -8.19 7.32 5.16
CA ASP A 143 -8.91 8.31 4.35
C ASP A 143 -7.93 9.39 3.87
N LEU A 144 -7.85 9.60 2.56
CA LEU A 144 -7.00 10.62 1.93
C LEU A 144 -7.80 11.87 1.54
N GLY A 145 -9.11 11.87 1.80
CA GLY A 145 -10.02 12.94 1.39
C GLY A 145 -10.32 12.92 -0.09
N ARG A 146 -10.53 14.11 -0.68
CA ARG A 146 -10.91 14.26 -2.09
C ARG A 146 -9.69 14.60 -2.94
N LEU A 147 -9.39 13.75 -3.90
CA LEU A 147 -8.48 14.01 -5.00
C LEU A 147 -9.17 14.90 -6.05
N SER A 148 -8.39 15.79 -6.67
CA SER A 148 -8.89 16.79 -7.63
C SER A 148 -8.14 16.77 -8.98
N SER A 149 -7.19 15.87 -9.13
CA SER A 149 -6.27 15.80 -10.28
C SER A 149 -6.46 14.54 -11.10
N ALA A 150 -6.22 14.64 -12.41
CA ALA A 150 -6.03 13.47 -13.26
C ALA A 150 -4.55 13.03 -13.24
N ILE A 151 -4.32 11.75 -13.56
CA ILE A 151 -2.99 11.19 -13.80
C ILE A 151 -2.84 10.97 -15.32
N PRO A 152 -1.98 11.73 -16.00
CA PRO A 152 -1.70 11.54 -17.42
C PRO A 152 -1.05 10.18 -17.70
N ALA A 153 -1.22 9.63 -18.91
CA ALA A 153 -0.54 8.40 -19.35
C ALA A 153 1.00 8.50 -19.40
N SER A 154 1.55 9.72 -19.41
CA SER A 154 2.99 9.98 -19.38
C SER A 154 3.57 10.10 -17.96
N GLN A 155 2.78 9.75 -16.95
CA GLN A 155 3.11 9.85 -15.54
C GLN A 155 2.57 8.61 -14.84
N HIS A 156 3.13 8.27 -13.69
CA HIS A 156 2.65 7.17 -12.88
C HIS A 156 2.02 7.65 -11.57
N LEU A 157 1.08 6.85 -11.10
CA LEU A 157 0.42 7.00 -9.82
C LEU A 157 1.18 6.14 -8.81
N GLU A 158 1.61 6.73 -7.70
CA GLU A 158 2.21 5.97 -6.60
C GLU A 158 1.36 6.02 -5.33
N VAL A 159 1.38 4.91 -4.58
CA VAL A 159 0.97 4.83 -3.18
C VAL A 159 2.22 4.63 -2.34
N TRP A 160 2.41 5.48 -1.34
CA TRP A 160 3.52 5.41 -0.39
C TRP A 160 2.98 5.01 0.97
N VAL A 161 3.57 3.99 1.58
CA VAL A 161 3.18 3.49 2.91
C VAL A 161 4.36 3.67 3.85
N VAL A 162 4.10 4.31 4.98
CA VAL A 162 5.09 4.61 6.02
C VAL A 162 4.51 4.25 7.39
N ALA A 163 5.35 3.68 8.24
CA ALA A 163 5.08 3.53 9.66
C ALA A 163 5.52 4.80 10.41
N ASP A 164 4.60 5.41 11.15
CA ASP A 164 4.87 6.66 11.86
C ASP A 164 5.87 6.47 13.01
N ALA A 165 6.60 7.53 13.37
CA ALA A 165 7.55 7.51 14.49
C ALA A 165 6.90 7.20 15.85
N THR A 166 5.62 7.51 16.00
CA THR A 166 4.84 7.28 17.23
C THR A 166 4.38 5.84 17.41
N SER A 167 4.49 4.98 16.38
CA SER A 167 4.14 3.56 16.48
C SER A 167 4.98 2.85 17.56
N GLU A 168 4.35 1.93 18.27
CA GLU A 168 5.02 1.11 19.28
C GLU A 168 5.88 -0.02 18.69
N SER A 169 5.63 -0.39 17.43
CA SER A 169 6.37 -1.40 16.68
C SER A 169 6.58 -0.98 15.23
N ASP A 170 7.41 -1.72 14.51
CA ASP A 170 7.49 -1.64 13.06
C ASP A 170 6.22 -2.24 12.44
N LEU A 171 5.91 -1.84 11.22
CA LEU A 171 4.68 -2.23 10.51
C LEU A 171 5.00 -3.40 9.58
N VAL A 172 4.26 -4.50 9.69
CA VAL A 172 4.29 -5.56 8.68
C VAL A 172 3.09 -5.38 7.75
N LEU A 173 3.34 -5.22 6.46
CA LEU A 173 2.31 -5.05 5.45
C LEU A 173 2.00 -6.38 4.75
N ALA A 174 0.72 -6.77 4.74
CA ALA A 174 0.23 -7.86 3.92
C ALA A 174 -0.47 -7.32 2.66
N TYR A 175 -0.14 -7.89 1.51
CA TYR A 175 -0.69 -7.55 0.20
C TYR A 175 -0.45 -8.71 -0.78
N ASP A 176 -1.07 -8.64 -1.95
CA ASP A 176 -1.00 -9.67 -3.00
C ASP A 176 -1.24 -11.12 -2.52
N ALA A 177 -2.00 -11.30 -1.44
CA ALA A 177 -2.57 -12.59 -1.03
C ALA A 177 -4.10 -12.46 -0.84
N GLY A 178 -4.86 -13.49 -1.21
CA GLY A 178 -6.32 -13.39 -1.38
C GLY A 178 -7.15 -13.16 -0.11
N LEU A 179 -6.54 -13.26 1.08
CA LEU A 179 -7.14 -12.83 2.35
C LEU A 179 -6.71 -11.41 2.75
N PHE A 180 -5.72 -10.85 2.06
CA PHE A 180 -5.02 -9.62 2.37
C PHE A 180 -4.99 -8.67 1.16
N ASP A 181 -6.17 -8.39 0.61
CA ASP A 181 -6.34 -7.51 -0.56
C ASP A 181 -6.15 -6.02 -0.19
N SER A 182 -4.90 -5.61 -0.01
CA SER A 182 -4.52 -4.21 0.19
C SER A 182 -4.59 -3.41 -1.13
N GLY A 183 -5.02 -2.15 -1.09
CA GLY A 183 -5.24 -1.35 -2.30
C GLY A 183 -5.59 0.12 -2.09
N LEU A 184 -5.73 0.82 -3.21
CA LEU A 184 -6.27 2.18 -3.32
C LEU A 184 -7.64 2.13 -3.99
N TRP A 185 -8.62 2.84 -3.42
CA TRP A 185 -9.95 3.01 -3.98
C TRP A 185 -10.27 4.48 -4.18
N ILE A 186 -10.71 4.84 -5.37
CA ILE A 186 -11.16 6.19 -5.73
C ILE A 186 -12.62 6.10 -6.16
N SER A 187 -13.48 6.85 -5.47
CA SER A 187 -14.92 6.92 -5.74
C SER A 187 -15.32 8.30 -6.26
N THR A 188 -15.90 8.34 -7.46
CA THR A 188 -16.34 9.57 -8.15
C THR A 188 -17.69 10.07 -7.63
#